data_AF-A0A6I2UGF9-F1
#
_entry.id   AF-A0A6I2UGF9-F1
#
_cell.length_a   1.000
_cell.length_b   1.000
_cell.length_c   1.000
_cell.angle_alpha   90.00
_cell.angle_beta   90.00
_cell.angle_gamma   90.00
#
_symmetry.space_group_name_H-M   'P 1'
#
loop_
_entity.id
_entity.type
_entity.pdbx_description
1 polymer ?
#
loop_
_entity_poly.entity_id
_entity_poly.type
_entity_poly.pdbx_seq_one_letter_code
_entity_poly.pdbx_strand_id
1 'polypeptide(L)'
;MDWVIKDLYKDELRSNFLVTADRKKVWQAELNILRELDRICRKHGIRYFADYGTLLGAVRHQGFVPWDDDIDVVMLRPEYERFKQVAAIEIREPLFFRIHIRTAL
;
A
#
# COMPACT_ATOMS: atom_id res chain seq x y z
N MET A 1 0.24 2.40 13.41
CA MET A 1 -0.02 3.15 12.15
C MET A 1 -1.01 4.29 12.34
N ASP A 2 -1.67 4.34 13.50
CA ASP A 2 -2.67 5.35 13.88
C ASP A 2 -2.14 6.80 13.88
N TRP A 3 -0.82 6.98 13.87
CA TRP A 3 -0.17 8.28 13.71
C TRP A 3 -0.16 8.84 12.28
N VAL A 4 -0.32 8.01 11.25
CA VAL A 4 -0.27 8.42 9.82
C VAL A 4 -1.58 9.10 9.39
N ILE A 5 -2.70 8.56 9.87
CA ILE A 5 -4.05 9.03 9.55
C ILE A 5 -4.68 9.53 10.86
N LYS A 6 -4.77 10.86 10.99
CA LYS A 6 -5.41 11.51 12.14
C LYS A 6 -6.89 11.71 11.87
N ASP A 7 -7.72 11.52 12.89
CA ASP A 7 -9.16 11.81 12.86
C ASP A 7 -9.83 11.30 11.57
N LEU A 8 -9.92 9.97 11.43
CA LEU A 8 -10.40 9.26 10.23
C LEU A 8 -11.71 9.83 9.64
N TYR A 9 -12.59 10.35 10.50
CA TYR A 9 -13.93 10.84 10.14
C TYR A 9 -14.02 12.36 9.96
N LYS A 10 -12.89 13.07 9.93
CA LYS A 10 -12.85 14.54 9.75
C LYS A 10 -11.93 14.93 8.62
N ASP A 11 -12.35 15.90 7.85
CA ASP A 11 -11.50 16.55 6.85
C ASP A 11 -10.31 17.25 7.54
N GLU A 12 -9.19 17.33 6.84
CA GLU A 12 -8.03 18.11 7.28
C GLU A 12 -7.36 18.82 6.10
N LEU A 13 -6.71 19.94 6.38
CA LEU A 13 -5.76 20.56 5.45
C LEU A 13 -4.36 20.02 5.74
N ARG A 14 -3.77 19.34 4.76
CA ARG A 14 -2.39 18.84 4.81
C ARG A 14 -1.61 19.43 3.64
N SER A 15 -0.58 20.22 3.93
CA SER A 15 0.24 20.89 2.89
C SER A 15 -0.61 21.72 1.91
N ASN A 16 -1.55 22.51 2.44
CA ASN A 16 -2.52 23.31 1.68
C ASN A 16 -3.43 22.51 0.73
N PHE A 17 -3.54 21.20 0.93
CA PHE A 17 -4.43 20.33 0.20
C PHE A 17 -5.55 19.81 1.12
N LEU A 18 -6.80 19.82 0.66
CA LEU A 18 -7.94 19.29 1.40
C LEU A 18 -7.95 17.76 1.33
N VAL A 19 -7.57 17.12 2.43
CA VAL A 19 -7.69 15.67 2.62
C VAL A 19 -9.05 15.40 3.26
N THR A 20 -9.98 14.85 2.48
CA THR A 20 -11.32 14.53 2.97
C THR A 20 -11.32 13.30 3.87
N ALA A 21 -12.32 13.19 4.73
CA ALA A 21 -12.57 11.99 5.53
C ALA A 21 -12.68 10.73 4.67
N ASP A 22 -13.26 10.82 3.47
CA ASP A 22 -13.36 9.68 2.56
C ASP A 22 -11.99 9.24 2.01
N ARG A 23 -11.11 10.18 1.66
CA ARG A 23 -9.72 9.83 1.30
C ARG A 23 -9.00 9.15 2.46
N LYS A 24 -9.19 9.62 3.69
CA LYS A 24 -8.60 8.97 4.87
C LYS A 24 -9.09 7.52 5.04
N LYS A 25 -10.36 7.22 4.71
CA LYS A 25 -10.88 5.84 4.69
C LYS A 25 -10.21 4.99 3.62
N VAL A 26 -9.94 5.55 2.43
CA VAL A 26 -9.19 4.86 1.37
C VAL A 26 -7.77 4.54 1.86
N TRP A 27 -7.03 5.53 2.37
CA TRP A 27 -5.71 5.32 2.96
C TRP A 27 -5.72 4.26 4.07
N GLN A 28 -6.76 4.23 4.89
CA GLN A 28 -6.89 3.22 5.94
C GLN A 28 -7.06 1.80 5.36
N ALA A 29 -7.82 1.65 4.26
CA ALA A 29 -7.96 0.38 3.55
C ALA A 29 -6.64 -0.04 2.89
N GLU A 30 -5.92 0.88 2.25
CA GLU A 30 -4.62 0.63 1.64
C GLU A 30 -3.56 0.22 2.65
N LEU A 31 -3.50 0.89 3.81
CA LEU A 31 -2.59 0.48 4.89
C LEU A 31 -2.92 -0.91 5.42
N ASN A 32 -4.20 -1.32 5.40
CA ASN A 32 -4.57 -2.68 5.79
C ASN A 32 -4.12 -3.70 4.72
N ILE A 33 -4.21 -3.37 3.43
CA ILE A 33 -3.67 -4.19 2.33
C ILE A 33 -2.14 -4.30 2.47
N LEU A 34 -1.43 -3.18 2.66
CA LEU A 34 0.02 -3.17 2.84
C LEU A 34 0.45 -3.97 4.08
N ARG A 35 -0.32 -3.93 5.17
CA ARG A 35 -0.05 -4.70 6.39
C ARG A 35 -0.19 -6.20 6.15
N GLU A 36 -1.15 -6.62 5.33
CA GLU A 36 -1.28 -8.02 4.94
C GLU A 36 -0.16 -8.46 3.99
N LEU A 37 0.22 -7.61 3.03
CA LEU A 37 1.39 -7.84 2.18
C LEU A 37 2.67 -7.99 3.02
N ASP A 38 2.90 -7.10 4.00
CA ASP A 38 4.04 -7.16 4.92
C ASP A 38 4.02 -8.45 5.76
N ARG A 39 2.85 -8.83 6.31
CA ARG A 39 2.69 -10.09 7.06
C ARG A 39 3.13 -11.29 6.23
N ILE A 40 2.65 -11.39 4.99
CA ILE A 40 3.00 -12.48 4.06
C ILE A 40 4.49 -12.45 3.74
N CYS A 41 5.02 -11.28 3.39
CA CYS A 41 6.42 -11.13 3.03
C CYS A 41 7.35 -11.51 4.19
N ARG A 42 7.06 -11.05 5.41
CA ARG A 42 7.84 -11.42 6.61
C ARG A 42 7.78 -12.90 6.91
N LYS A 43 6.58 -13.51 6.84
CA LYS A 43 6.39 -14.95 7.09
C LYS A 43 7.23 -15.81 6.15
N HIS A 44 7.36 -15.39 4.89
CA HIS A 44 8.06 -16.16 3.85
C HIS A 44 9.48 -15.67 3.57
N GLY A 45 10.00 -14.71 4.33
CA GLY A 45 11.33 -14.14 4.11
C GLY A 45 11.47 -13.53 2.71
N ILE A 46 10.46 -12.77 2.29
CA ILE A 46 10.41 -12.06 1.01
C ILE A 46 10.68 -10.58 1.25
N ARG A 47 11.63 -10.02 0.50
CA ARG A 47 11.98 -8.60 0.55
C ARG A 47 11.18 -7.81 -0.48
N TYR A 48 10.60 -6.72 -0.02
CA TYR A 48 9.99 -5.69 -0.86
C TYR A 48 10.40 -4.31 -0.32
N PHE A 49 10.23 -3.29 -1.14
CA PHE A 49 10.53 -1.90 -0.79
C PHE A 49 9.33 -1.02 -1.16
N ALA A 50 9.13 0.07 -0.42
CA ALA A 50 8.24 1.14 -0.89
C ALA A 50 8.84 1.77 -2.15
N ASP A 51 8.01 2.18 -3.10
CA ASP A 51 8.45 2.79 -4.36
C ASP A 51 7.67 4.08 -4.66
N TYR A 52 8.11 4.84 -5.67
CA TYR A 52 7.43 6.01 -6.22
C TYR A 52 6.79 6.96 -5.17
N GLY A 53 5.48 7.22 -5.29
CA GLY A 53 4.72 8.15 -4.44
C GLY A 53 4.70 7.70 -2.98
N THR A 54 4.61 6.40 -2.75
CA THR A 54 4.62 5.80 -1.41
C THR A 54 5.95 6.05 -0.70
N LEU A 55 7.09 5.82 -1.36
CA LEU A 55 8.41 6.09 -0.78
C LEU A 55 8.59 7.58 -0.49
N LEU A 56 8.23 8.44 -1.46
CA LEU A 56 8.32 9.88 -1.30
C LEU A 56 7.44 10.38 -0.14
N GLY A 57 6.21 9.89 -0.05
CA GLY A 57 5.28 10.20 1.04
C GLY A 57 5.87 9.81 2.40
N ALA A 58 6.37 8.57 2.51
CA ALA A 58 6.93 8.05 3.76
C ALA A 58 8.07 8.93 4.29
N VAL A 59 8.96 9.40 3.41
CA VAL A 59 10.09 10.25 3.81
C VAL A 59 9.68 11.71 4.00
N ARG A 60 8.99 12.32 3.03
CA ARG A 60 8.71 13.77 3.00
C ARG A 60 7.55 14.18 3.89
N HIS A 61 6.46 13.39 3.89
CA HIS A 61 5.22 13.71 4.60
C HIS A 61 5.02 12.84 5.85
N GLN A 62 5.95 11.92 6.14
CA GLN A 62 5.85 10.96 7.25
C GLN A 62 4.56 10.12 7.17
N GLY A 63 4.12 9.82 5.93
CA GLY A 63 2.82 9.23 5.65
C GLY A 63 2.45 9.35 4.18
N PHE A 64 1.17 9.47 3.85
CA PHE A 64 0.74 9.68 2.47
C PHE A 64 1.08 11.08 1.96
N VAL A 65 1.35 11.18 0.65
CA VAL A 65 1.22 12.45 -0.06
C VAL A 65 -0.28 12.85 -0.01
N PRO A 66 -0.64 14.11 0.29
CA PRO A 66 -2.05 14.48 0.52
C PRO A 66 -3.03 14.12 -0.61
N TRP A 67 -2.52 14.00 -1.83
CA TRP A 67 -3.31 13.69 -3.02
C TRP A 67 -3.14 12.27 -3.57
N ASP A 68 -2.32 11.42 -2.96
CA ASP A 68 -2.20 10.01 -3.36
C ASP A 68 -3.49 9.22 -3.10
N ASP A 69 -3.73 8.25 -3.96
CA ASP A 69 -4.86 7.31 -3.93
C ASP A 69 -4.45 5.85 -4.20
N ASP A 70 -3.15 5.52 -4.04
CA ASP A 70 -2.64 4.16 -4.08
C ASP A 70 -1.40 3.95 -3.19
N ILE A 71 -0.93 2.69 -3.13
CA ILE A 71 0.34 2.30 -2.51
C ILE A 71 1.18 1.50 -3.52
N ASP A 72 2.40 1.98 -3.74
CA ASP A 72 3.40 1.36 -4.59
C ASP A 72 4.44 0.60 -3.76
N VAL A 73 4.64 -0.67 -4.11
CA VAL A 73 5.76 -1.48 -3.62
C VAL A 73 6.49 -2.12 -4.79
N VAL A 74 7.80 -2.30 -4.62
CA VAL A 74 8.67 -2.94 -5.60
C VAL A 74 9.37 -4.15 -4.99
N MET A 75 9.57 -5.17 -5.82
CA MET A 75 10.29 -6.39 -5.48
C MET A 75 11.33 -6.70 -6.56
N LEU A 76 12.46 -7.27 -6.16
CA LEU A 76 13.36 -7.90 -7.13
C LEU A 76 12.63 -9.06 -7.82
N ARG A 77 12.97 -9.35 -9.09
CA ARG A 77 12.29 -10.41 -9.85
C ARG A 77 12.20 -11.75 -9.09
N PRO A 78 13.26 -12.29 -8.47
CA PRO A 78 13.16 -13.55 -7.72
C PRO A 78 12.18 -13.48 -6.54
N GLU A 79 12.14 -12.34 -5.84
CA GLU A 79 11.24 -12.13 -4.71
C GLU A 79 9.78 -12.03 -5.17
N TYR A 80 9.53 -11.36 -6.30
CA TYR A 80 8.20 -11.32 -6.91
C TYR A 80 7.71 -12.70 -7.34
N GLU A 81 8.58 -13.53 -7.94
CA GLU A 81 8.22 -14.89 -8.32
C GLU A 81 7.84 -15.73 -7.10
N ARG A 82 8.59 -15.61 -6.00
CA ARG A 82 8.26 -16.25 -4.71
C ARG A 82 6.95 -15.71 -4.13
N PHE A 83 6.75 -14.40 -4.18
CA PHE A 83 5.55 -13.75 -3.66
C PHE A 83 4.30 -14.26 -4.38
N LYS A 84 4.30 -14.33 -5.71
CA LYS A 84 3.18 -14.86 -6.50
C LYS A 84 2.72 -16.25 -6.03
N GLN A 85 3.68 -17.13 -5.73
CA GLN A 85 3.39 -18.50 -5.29
C GLN A 85 2.70 -18.51 -3.92
N VAL A 86 3.22 -17.74 -2.96
CA VAL A 86 2.67 -17.73 -1.59
C VAL A 86 1.40 -16.89 -1.48
N ALA A 87 1.28 -15.82 -2.26
CA ALA A 87 0.11 -14.95 -2.31
C ALA A 87 -1.15 -15.71 -2.71
N ALA A 88 -1.06 -16.65 -3.65
CA ALA A 88 -2.18 -17.48 -4.07
C ALA A 88 -2.75 -18.39 -2.95
N ILE A 89 -1.98 -18.60 -1.88
CA ILE A 89 -2.35 -19.47 -0.74
C ILE A 89 -2.73 -18.63 0.49
N GLU A 90 -1.99 -17.55 0.74
CA GLU A 90 -2.13 -16.73 1.95
C GLU A 90 -3.23 -15.68 1.83
N ILE A 91 -3.43 -15.10 0.64
CA ILE A 91 -4.43 -14.04 0.45
C ILE A 91 -5.82 -14.68 0.40
N ARG A 92 -6.68 -14.23 1.31
CA ARG A 92 -8.05 -14.71 1.49
C ARG A 92 -9.02 -13.53 1.49
N GLU A 93 -10.30 -13.84 1.31
CA GLU A 93 -11.37 -12.86 1.41
C GLU A 93 -11.25 -12.02 2.71
N PRO A 94 -11.52 -10.71 2.64
CA PRO A 94 -12.06 -9.98 1.50
C PRO A 94 -11.01 -9.54 0.46
N LEU A 95 -9.74 -9.91 0.61
CA LEU A 95 -8.67 -9.55 -0.33
C LEU A 95 -8.52 -10.59 -1.44
N PHE A 96 -8.02 -10.14 -2.60
CA PHE A 96 -7.66 -11.03 -3.71
C PHE A 96 -6.35 -10.58 -4.36
N PHE A 97 -5.63 -11.52 -4.96
CA PHE A 97 -4.42 -11.25 -5.73
C PHE A 97 -4.70 -11.36 -7.22
N ARG A 98 -4.31 -10.34 -8.00
CA ARG A 98 -4.51 -10.31 -9.45
C ARG A 98 -3.26 -9.81 -10.14
N ILE A 99 -2.84 -10.53 -11.16
CA ILE A 99 -1.74 -10.13 -12.05
C ILE A 99 -2.35 -9.52 -13.30
N HIS A 100 -1.94 -8.29 -13.62
CA HIS A 100 -2.30 -7.63 -14.87
C HIS A 100 -1.15 -7.78 -15.86
N ILE A 101 -1.35 -8.58 -16.91
CA ILE A 101 -0.41 -8.70 -18.02
C ILE A 101 -0.99 -7.88 -19.17
N ARG A 102 -0.36 -6.75 -19.49
CA ARG A 102 -0.63 -6.07 -20.76
C ARG A 102 0.19 -6.77 -21.83
N THR A 103 -0.42 -7.66 -22.59
CA THR A 103 0.13 -8.07 -23.89
C THR A 103 0.10 -6.84 -24.79
N ALA A 104 1.28 -6.39 -25.23
CA ALA A 104 1.37 -5.46 -26.34
C ALA A 104 0.83 -6.19 -27.59
N LEU A 105 -0.37 -5.81 -28.03
CA LEU A 105 -0.85 -6.00 -29.39
C LEU A 105 -0.61 -4.70 -30.15
#